data_AF-A0A1G2R510-F1
#
_entry.id   AF-A0A1G2R510-F1
#
_cell.length_a   1.000
_cell.length_b   1.000
_cell.length_c   1.000
_cell.angle_alpha   90.00
_cell.angle_beta   90.00
_cell.angle_gamma   90.00
#
_symmetry.space_group_name_H-M   'P 1'
#
loop_
_entity.id
_entity.type
_entity.pdbx_description
1 polymer ?
#
loop_
_entity_poly.entity_id
_entity_poly.type
_entity_poly.pdbx_seq_one_letter_code
_entity_poly.pdbx_strand_id
1 'polypeptide(L)'
;MREGVVVARRHSAVVAKPNHRKRDLIFLVWPVNTCYIHLQAEVPKGVSLDLQKGVWTFQERSFPIGERDYRSLEHTGVPLGCYDRTKLNHLRTFQDAIEWVAGRNRPISFDD
;
A
#
# COMPACT_ATOMS: atom_id res chain seq x y z
N MET A 1 22.01 56.58 14.48
CA MET A 1 21.62 55.46 13.60
C MET A 1 21.26 54.29 14.50
N ARG A 2 20.02 53.83 14.52
CA ARG A 2 19.59 52.67 15.33
C ARG A 2 19.42 51.48 14.39
N GLU A 3 20.30 50.51 14.52
CA GLU A 3 20.20 49.23 13.81
C GLU A 3 19.06 48.42 14.41
N GLY A 4 18.03 48.16 13.60
CA GLY A 4 16.92 47.29 13.94
C GLY A 4 17.38 45.84 13.89
N VAL A 5 17.36 45.17 15.04
CA VAL A 5 17.58 43.72 15.15
C VAL A 5 16.37 43.01 14.54
N VAL A 6 16.54 42.47 13.33
CA VAL A 6 15.56 41.60 12.69
C VAL A 6 15.62 40.23 13.37
N VAL A 7 14.66 39.96 14.25
CA VAL A 7 14.47 38.65 14.85
C VAL A 7 13.87 37.72 13.80
N ALA A 8 14.71 36.93 13.14
CA ALA A 8 14.29 35.87 12.24
C ALA A 8 13.52 34.80 13.06
N ARG A 9 12.19 34.79 12.95
CA ARG A 9 11.35 33.71 13.46
C ARG A 9 11.69 32.44 12.70
N ARG A 10 12.40 31.51 13.35
CA ARG A 10 12.55 30.13 12.88
C ARG A 10 11.17 29.47 12.91
N HIS A 11 10.49 29.46 11.76
CA HIS A 11 9.37 28.56 11.52
C HIS A 11 9.92 27.14 11.57
N SER A 12 9.83 26.51 12.74
CA SER A 12 10.05 25.07 12.85
C SER A 12 9.00 24.39 11.99
N ALA A 13 9.43 23.68 10.95
CA ALA A 13 8.52 22.92 10.10
C ALA A 13 7.73 21.96 10.99
N VAL A 14 6.41 22.13 11.03
CA VAL A 14 5.52 21.19 11.71
C VAL A 14 5.62 19.88 10.95
N VAL A 15 6.38 18.93 11.48
CA VAL A 15 6.48 17.58 10.91
C VAL A 15 5.10 16.96 11.07
N ALA A 16 4.33 16.94 9.99
CA ALA A 16 3.01 16.32 9.97
C ALA A 16 3.14 14.86 10.43
N LYS A 17 2.26 14.44 11.35
CA LYS A 17 2.22 13.04 11.77
C LYS A 17 1.88 12.17 10.56
N PRO A 18 2.58 11.04 10.37
CA PRO A 18 2.28 10.16 9.25
C PRO A 18 0.86 9.60 9.38
N ASN A 19 0.18 9.50 8.24
CA ASN A 19 -1.21 9.00 8.15
C ASN A 19 -1.33 7.51 8.48
N HIS A 20 -0.19 6.80 8.48
CA HIS A 20 -0.06 5.37 8.71
C HIS A 20 1.19 5.06 9.55
N ARG A 21 1.18 3.94 10.25
CA ARG A 21 2.35 3.42 10.98
C ARG A 21 2.79 2.12 10.32
N LYS A 22 4.10 1.97 10.07
CA LYS A 22 4.66 0.78 9.40
C LYS A 22 4.22 -0.54 10.03
N ARG A 23 4.18 -0.62 11.37
CA ARG A 23 3.78 -1.83 12.12
C ARG A 23 2.31 -2.22 11.94
N ASP A 24 1.49 -1.31 11.45
CA ASP A 24 0.06 -1.49 11.24
C ASP A 24 -0.24 -1.87 9.79
N LEU A 25 0.78 -1.89 8.92
CA LEU A 25 0.64 -2.25 7.52
C LEU A 25 0.79 -3.75 7.30
N ILE A 26 0.05 -4.26 6.33
CA ILE A 26 0.18 -5.61 5.78
C ILE A 26 0.16 -5.54 4.26
N PHE A 27 0.96 -6.39 3.62
CA PHE A 27 1.02 -6.52 2.18
C PHE A 27 0.32 -7.78 1.74
N LEU A 28 -0.53 -7.64 0.74
CA LEU A 28 -1.05 -8.77 -0.01
C LEU A 28 -0.12 -8.99 -1.21
N VAL A 29 0.49 -10.17 -1.29
CA VAL A 29 1.40 -10.54 -2.37
C VAL A 29 0.82 -11.73 -3.10
N TRP A 30 0.89 -11.73 -4.43
CA TRP A 30 0.57 -12.92 -5.22
C TRP A 30 1.88 -13.57 -5.68
N PRO A 31 2.32 -14.69 -5.07
CA PRO A 31 3.58 -15.32 -5.45
C PRO A 31 3.58 -15.86 -6.89
N VAL A 32 4.76 -15.91 -7.49
CA VAL A 32 4.98 -16.38 -8.87
C VAL A 32 4.42 -17.80 -9.06
N ASN A 33 3.64 -18.02 -10.12
CA ASN A 33 3.09 -19.33 -10.52
C ASN A 33 2.26 -20.03 -9.44
N THR A 34 1.59 -19.27 -8.58
CA THR A 34 0.71 -19.83 -7.54
C THR A 34 -0.73 -19.41 -7.76
N CYS A 35 -1.67 -20.22 -7.28
CA CYS A 35 -3.10 -19.88 -7.25
C CYS A 35 -3.54 -19.31 -5.90
N TYR A 36 -2.59 -18.99 -5.02
CA TYR A 36 -2.84 -18.51 -3.67
C TYR A 36 -2.14 -17.17 -3.43
N ILE A 37 -2.62 -16.45 -2.44
CA ILE A 37 -2.10 -15.16 -1.99
C ILE A 37 -1.34 -15.33 -0.68
N HIS A 38 -0.32 -14.50 -0.48
CA HIS A 38 0.45 -14.43 0.75
C HIS A 38 0.20 -13.11 1.46
N LEU A 39 0.06 -13.19 2.78
CA LEU A 39 0.05 -12.03 3.66
C LEU A 39 1.44 -11.85 4.24
N GLN A 40 2.02 -10.69 3.99
CA GLN A 40 3.37 -10.35 4.46
C GLN A 40 3.31 -9.08 5.30
N ALA A 41 3.75 -9.16 6.56
CA ALA A 41 3.88 -7.98 7.43
C ALA A 41 5.13 -7.14 7.10
N GLU A 42 6.14 -7.78 6.51
CA GLU A 42 7.34 -7.13 6.04
C GLU A 42 7.12 -6.46 4.68
N VAL A 43 7.89 -5.41 4.41
CA VAL A 43 7.84 -4.70 3.12
C VAL A 43 8.46 -5.60 2.04
N PRO A 44 7.72 -5.99 0.99
CA PRO A 44 8.26 -6.82 -0.08
C PRO A 44 9.43 -6.15 -0.80
N LYS A 45 10.31 -6.96 -1.41
CA LYS A 45 11.45 -6.44 -2.17
C LYS A 45 10.98 -5.56 -3.33
N GLY A 46 11.61 -4.40 -3.49
CA GLY A 46 11.28 -3.44 -4.55
C GLY A 46 10.08 -2.55 -4.24
N VAL A 47 9.44 -2.71 -3.07
CA VAL A 47 8.40 -1.80 -2.58
C VAL A 47 9.03 -0.70 -1.73
N SER A 48 8.64 0.54 -1.98
CA SER A 48 8.93 1.68 -1.10
C SER A 48 7.63 2.24 -0.50
N LEU A 49 7.75 2.88 0.66
CA LEU A 49 6.63 3.43 1.42
C LEU A 49 6.86 4.92 1.71
N ASP A 50 5.87 5.74 1.40
CA ASP A 50 5.77 7.12 1.88
C ASP A 50 4.58 7.21 2.83
N LEU A 51 4.86 7.06 4.13
CA LEU A 51 3.85 7.03 5.19
C LEU A 51 3.21 8.41 5.47
N GLN A 52 3.88 9.49 5.07
CA GLN A 52 3.34 10.84 5.20
C GLN A 52 2.28 11.09 4.12
N LYS A 53 2.61 10.75 2.87
CA LYS A 53 1.66 10.85 1.75
C LYS A 53 0.62 9.73 1.76
N GLY A 54 0.89 8.63 2.47
CA GLY A 54 0.00 7.47 2.51
C GLY A 54 0.04 6.68 1.20
N VAL A 55 1.21 6.55 0.59
CA VAL A 55 1.39 5.82 -0.68
C VAL A 55 2.45 4.73 -0.54
N TRP A 56 2.30 3.69 -1.35
CA TRP A 56 3.31 2.66 -1.57
C TRP A 56 3.66 2.64 -3.06
N THR A 57 4.92 2.35 -3.37
CA THR A 57 5.43 2.39 -4.74
C THR A 57 6.09 1.06 -5.09
N PHE A 58 5.81 0.54 -6.27
CA PHE A 58 6.41 -0.66 -6.82
C PHE A 58 6.57 -0.49 -8.33
N GLN A 59 7.75 -0.85 -8.87
CA GLN A 59 8.06 -0.69 -10.30
C GLN A 59 7.68 0.70 -10.84
N GLU A 60 8.16 1.75 -10.16
CA GLU A 60 7.96 3.17 -10.52
C GLU A 60 6.50 3.67 -10.46
N ARG A 61 5.56 2.82 -10.04
CA ARG A 61 4.14 3.16 -9.89
C ARG A 61 3.78 3.33 -8.44
N SER A 62 3.02 4.38 -8.13
CA SER A 62 2.63 4.71 -6.75
C SER A 62 1.12 4.57 -6.59
N PHE A 63 0.71 3.95 -5.48
CA PHE A 63 -0.66 3.66 -5.16
C PHE A 63 -0.97 4.11 -3.72
N PRO A 64 -2.19 4.55 -3.44
CA PRO A 64 -2.62 4.81 -2.06
C PRO A 64 -2.52 3.54 -1.21
N ILE A 65 -2.09 3.69 0.05
CA ILE A 65 -2.23 2.63 1.05
C ILE A 65 -3.72 2.43 1.30
N GLY A 66 -4.19 1.19 1.27
CA GLY A 66 -5.59 0.80 1.31
C GLY A 66 -6.18 0.48 -0.05
N GLU A 67 -5.47 0.82 -1.13
CA GLU A 67 -5.87 0.49 -2.49
C GLU A 67 -4.99 -0.63 -3.07
N ARG A 68 -5.60 -1.36 -4.01
CA ARG A 68 -4.93 -2.41 -4.79
C ARG A 68 -4.35 -1.84 -6.08
N ASP A 69 -3.24 -2.40 -6.54
CA ASP A 69 -2.81 -2.21 -7.92
C ASP A 69 -3.60 -3.15 -8.84
N TYR A 70 -4.60 -2.58 -9.52
CA TYR A 70 -5.46 -3.31 -10.45
C TYR A 70 -4.70 -3.93 -11.64
N ARG A 71 -3.50 -3.44 -11.99
CA ARG A 71 -2.68 -3.97 -13.10
C ARG A 71 -1.72 -5.07 -12.65
N SER A 72 -1.29 -5.05 -11.40
CA SER A 72 -0.52 -6.16 -10.79
C SER A 72 -1.31 -7.47 -10.75
N LEU A 73 -2.63 -7.40 -10.95
CA LEU A 73 -3.53 -8.54 -11.03
C LEU A 73 -3.40 -9.34 -12.34
N GLU A 74 -2.71 -8.83 -13.37
CA GLU A 74 -2.48 -9.55 -14.62
C GLU A 74 -1.26 -10.48 -14.58
N HIS A 75 -0.40 -10.34 -13.56
CA HIS A 75 0.87 -11.07 -13.46
C HIS A 75 1.09 -11.61 -12.05
N THR A 76 1.56 -12.85 -11.94
CA THR A 76 2.02 -13.39 -10.64
C THR A 76 3.40 -12.83 -10.27
N GLY A 77 3.75 -12.81 -8.99
CA GLY A 77 5.07 -12.41 -8.49
C GLY A 77 5.16 -10.97 -8.00
N VAL A 78 4.02 -10.31 -7.76
CA VAL A 78 3.97 -8.89 -7.44
C VAL A 78 3.13 -8.62 -6.18
N PRO A 79 3.45 -7.54 -5.44
CA PRO A 79 2.56 -7.03 -4.41
C PRO A 79 1.25 -6.54 -5.05
N LEU A 80 0.13 -7.02 -4.55
CA LEU A 80 -1.21 -6.62 -4.99
C LEU A 80 -1.68 -5.36 -4.29
N GLY A 81 -1.29 -5.16 -3.04
CA GLY A 81 -1.72 -4.02 -2.25
C GLY A 81 -1.01 -3.92 -0.90
N CYS A 82 -1.06 -2.72 -0.33
CA CYS A 82 -0.60 -2.40 1.02
C CYS A 82 -1.78 -1.87 1.82
N TYR A 83 -2.10 -2.47 2.95
CA TYR A 83 -3.32 -2.18 3.72
C TYR A 83 -2.97 -1.86 5.17
N ASP A 84 -3.73 -0.96 5.79
CA ASP A 84 -3.59 -0.63 7.20
C ASP A 84 -4.63 -1.43 7.99
N ARG A 85 -4.17 -2.39 8.80
CA ARG A 85 -5.04 -3.32 9.52
C ARG A 85 -5.88 -2.66 10.61
N THR A 86 -5.59 -1.40 10.94
CA THR A 86 -6.35 -0.62 11.93
C THR A 86 -7.53 0.14 11.29
N LYS A 87 -7.60 0.20 9.95
CA LYS A 87 -8.63 0.96 9.23
C LYS A 87 -9.64 0.03 8.57
N LEU A 88 -10.91 0.14 8.94
CA LEU A 88 -11.99 -0.74 8.44
C LEU A 88 -12.12 -0.75 6.91
N ASN A 89 -12.02 0.42 6.26
CA ASN A 89 -12.10 0.49 4.80
C ASN A 89 -10.96 -0.27 4.12
N HIS A 90 -9.75 -0.26 4.70
CA HIS A 90 -8.62 -1.01 4.16
C HIS A 90 -8.85 -2.52 4.29
N LEU A 91 -9.46 -2.98 5.39
CA LEU A 91 -9.83 -4.38 5.59
C LEU A 91 -10.89 -4.86 4.59
N ARG A 92 -11.84 -3.99 4.21
CA ARG A 92 -12.83 -4.29 3.16
C ARG A 92 -12.16 -4.43 1.79
N THR A 93 -11.37 -3.44 1.38
CA THR A 93 -10.65 -3.50 0.09
C THR A 93 -9.66 -4.66 0.03
N PHE A 94 -9.07 -5.01 1.19
CA PHE A 94 -8.26 -6.20 1.34
C PHE A 94 -9.07 -7.48 1.06
N GLN A 95 -10.23 -7.66 1.68
CA GLN A 95 -11.12 -8.80 1.42
C GLN A 95 -11.52 -8.88 -0.06
N ASP A 96 -11.92 -7.76 -0.66
CA ASP A 96 -12.28 -7.70 -2.08
C ASP A 96 -11.13 -8.16 -3.00
N ALA A 97 -9.88 -7.84 -2.62
CA ALA A 97 -8.71 -8.29 -3.37
C ALA A 97 -8.48 -9.81 -3.24
N ILE A 98 -8.71 -10.38 -2.07
CA ILE A 98 -8.66 -11.84 -1.86
C ILE A 98 -9.71 -12.55 -2.72
N GLU A 99 -10.95 -12.10 -2.66
CA GLU A 99 -12.07 -12.70 -3.38
C GLU A 99 -11.86 -12.64 -4.89
N TRP A 100 -11.31 -11.55 -5.40
CA TRP A 100 -10.95 -11.41 -6.80
C TRP A 100 -9.91 -12.46 -7.25
N VAL A 101 -8.83 -12.65 -6.49
CA VAL A 101 -7.79 -13.65 -6.84
C VAL A 101 -8.38 -15.06 -6.78
N ALA A 102 -9.18 -15.34 -5.74
CA ALA A 102 -9.87 -16.62 -5.61
C ALA A 102 -10.78 -16.87 -6.81
N GLY A 103 -11.59 -15.87 -7.22
CA GLY A 103 -12.48 -15.96 -8.38
C GLY A 103 -11.75 -16.20 -9.69
N ARG A 104 -10.61 -15.53 -9.91
CA ARG A 104 -9.79 -15.71 -11.12
C ARG A 104 -9.18 -17.11 -11.23
N ASN A 105 -8.83 -17.71 -10.10
CA ASN A 105 -8.24 -19.07 -10.07
C ASN A 105 -9.31 -20.17 -10.03
N ARG A 106 -10.61 -19.84 -10.07
CA ARG A 106 -11.64 -20.87 -10.18
C ARG A 106 -11.57 -21.56 -11.54
N PRO A 107 -11.78 -22.88 -11.60
CA PRO A 107 -12.02 -23.55 -12.87
C PRO A 107 -13.20 -22.86 -13.56
N ILE A 108 -13.07 -22.57 -14.85
CA ILE A 108 -14.20 -22.16 -15.66
C ILE A 108 -15.12 -23.37 -15.73
N SER A 109 -16.32 -23.29 -15.17
CA SER A 109 -17.34 -24.30 -15.42
C SER A 109 -17.78 -24.13 -16.88
N PHE A 110 -17.61 -25.17 -17.69
CA PHE A 110 -18.07 -25.20 -19.08
C PHE A 110 -19.57 -25.51 -19.21
N ASP A 111 -20.31 -25.41 -18.11
CA ASP A 111 -21.75 -25.62 -18.06
C ASP A 111 -22.47 -24.27 -18.24
N ASP A 112 -22.51 -23.77 -19.48
CA ASP A 112 -23.50 -22.81 -20.00
C ASP A 112 -23.63 -22.97 -21.53
#